data_AF-A0A2T6AWT3-F1
#
_entry.id   AF-A0A2T6AWT3-F1
#
_cell.length_a   1.000
_cell.length_b   1.000
_cell.length_c   1.000
_cell.angle_alpha   90.00
_cell.angle_beta   90.00
_cell.angle_gamma   90.00
#
_symmetry.space_group_name_H-M   'P 1'
#
loop_
_entity.id
_entity.type
_entity.pdbx_description
1 polymer ?
#
loop_
_entity_poly.entity_id
_entity_poly.type
_entity_poly.pdbx_seq_one_letter_code
_entity_poly.pdbx_strand_id
1 'polypeptide(L)' 'MSYTSDIPGRNASLGRKFGAQVLASIGAALTRYGRIRSRADRVEQLQALSDAELAKLGLTRDRIVQHVFRDQFYY' A
#
# COMPACT_ATOMS: atom_id res chain seq x y z
N MET A 1 16.09 -45.51 40.09
CA MET A 1 17.14 -44.55 39.69
C MET A 1 16.67 -43.88 38.41
N SER A 2 15.90 -42.81 38.51
CA SER A 2 15.25 -42.18 37.34
C SER A 2 16.17 -41.10 36.77
N TYR A 3 16.74 -41.34 35.60
CA TYR A 3 17.47 -40.31 34.87
C TYR A 3 16.47 -39.38 34.18
N THR A 4 16.35 -38.18 34.75
CA THR A 4 15.98 -36.98 34.03
C THR A 4 17.18 -36.54 33.18
N SER A 5 16.93 -36.02 31.97
CA SER A 5 17.53 -34.74 31.55
C SER A 5 17.08 -34.38 30.13
N ASP A 6 16.22 -33.36 30.09
CA ASP A 6 16.19 -32.23 29.16
C ASP A 6 16.37 -32.46 27.66
N ILE A 7 15.28 -32.20 26.92
CA ILE A 7 15.31 -31.85 25.51
C ILE A 7 15.60 -30.34 25.41
N PRO A 8 16.77 -29.88 24.92
CA PRO A 8 17.01 -28.46 24.77
C PRO A 8 16.41 -27.99 23.43
N GLY A 9 15.15 -27.56 23.49
CA GLY A 9 14.53 -26.76 22.43
C GLY A 9 15.07 -25.33 22.48
N ARG A 10 16.11 -25.00 21.70
CA ARG A 10 16.65 -23.63 21.72
C ARG A 10 17.22 -23.07 20.42
N ASN A 11 16.74 -23.46 19.23
CA ASN A 11 17.32 -22.95 17.97
C ASN A 11 16.32 -22.39 16.93
N ALA A 12 15.08 -22.05 17.30
CA ALA A 12 14.03 -21.71 16.31
C ALA A 12 13.55 -20.24 16.30
N SER A 13 14.28 -19.29 16.88
CA SER A 13 13.78 -17.92 17.07
C SER A 13 14.39 -16.85 16.15
N LEU A 14 15.63 -17.00 15.66
CA LEU A 14 16.29 -15.98 14.84
C LEU A 14 15.74 -15.94 13.39
N GLY A 15 15.65 -17.09 12.72
CA GLY A 15 15.19 -17.16 11.33
C GLY A 15 13.72 -16.77 11.15
N ARG A 16 12.87 -17.05 12.15
CA ARG A 16 11.42 -16.75 12.09
C ARG A 16 11.13 -15.26 12.29
N LYS A 17 11.92 -14.57 13.11
CA LYS A 17 11.84 -13.10 13.27
C LYS A 17 12.31 -12.37 12.01
N PHE A 18 13.39 -12.83 11.40
CA PHE A 18 13.91 -12.23 10.16
C PHE A 18 12.95 -12.45 8.98
N GLY A 19 12.42 -13.66 8.82
CA GLY A 19 11.40 -13.96 7.79
C GLY A 19 10.11 -13.14 7.98
N ALA A 20 9.63 -13.00 9.22
CA ALA A 20 8.46 -12.18 9.54
C ALA A 20 8.70 -10.67 9.24
N GLN A 21 9.88 -10.15 9.55
CA GLN A 21 10.25 -8.76 9.28
C GLN A 21 10.30 -8.47 7.75
N VAL A 22 10.89 -9.39 6.97
CA VAL A 22 10.95 -9.26 5.51
C VAL A 22 9.54 -9.29 4.90
N LEU A 23 8.70 -10.25 5.29
CA LEU A 23 7.32 -10.34 4.80
C LEU A 23 6.50 -9.07 5.15
N ALA A 24 6.66 -8.55 6.37
CA ALA A 24 6.01 -7.32 6.81
C ALA A 24 6.45 -6.10 5.98
N SER A 25 7.74 -5.99 5.67
CA SER A 25 8.26 -4.89 4.85
C SER A 25 7.77 -4.93 3.40
N ILE A 26 7.68 -6.13 2.80
CA ILE A 26 7.13 -6.33 1.46
C ILE A 26 5.63 -6.04 1.43
N GLY A 27 4.88 -6.51 2.44
CA GLY A 27 3.45 -6.22 2.58
C GLY A 27 3.18 -4.72 2.65
N ALA A 28 3.93 -3.98 3.47
CA ALA A 28 3.82 -2.53 3.57
C ALA A 28 4.15 -1.82 2.25
N ALA A 29 5.18 -2.28 1.53
CA ALA A 29 5.55 -1.74 0.22
C ALA A 29 4.46 -2.00 -0.82
N LEU A 30 3.87 -3.20 -0.86
CA LEU A 30 2.77 -3.56 -1.76
C LEU A 30 1.50 -2.74 -1.48
N THR A 31 1.13 -2.55 -0.21
CA THR A 31 -0.01 -1.69 0.16
C THR A 31 0.23 -0.24 -0.26
N ARG A 32 1.45 0.28 -0.10
CA ARG A 32 1.83 1.62 -0.55
C ARG A 32 1.79 1.73 -2.08
N TYR A 33 2.25 0.70 -2.79
CA TYR A 33 2.22 0.65 -4.25
C TYR A 33 0.79 0.60 -4.80
N GLY A 34 -0.09 -0.21 -4.19
CA GLY A 34 -1.51 -0.27 -4.54
C GLY A 34 -2.22 1.07 -4.37
N ARG A 35 -1.86 1.85 -3.34
CA ARG A 35 -2.41 3.19 -3.14
C ARG A 35 -1.98 4.18 -4.23
N ILE A 36 -0.74 4.09 -4.70
CA ILE A 36 -0.25 4.92 -5.81
C ILE A 36 -0.94 4.52 -7.12
N ARG A 37 -1.04 3.22 -7.40
CA ARG A 37 -1.74 2.69 -8.58
C ARG A 37 -3.19 3.16 -8.62
N SER A 38 -3.90 3.04 -7.50
CA SER A 38 -5.31 3.45 -7.39
C SER A 38 -5.54 4.93 -7.73
N ARG A 39 -4.61 5.84 -7.39
CA ARG A 39 -4.72 7.25 -7.76
C ARG A 39 -4.42 7.49 -9.24
N ALA A 40 -3.43 6.80 -9.80
CA ALA A 40 -3.13 6.87 -11.23
C ALA A 40 -4.33 6.38 -12.06
N ASP A 41 -4.92 5.25 -11.66
CA ASP A 41 -6.15 4.71 -12.28
C ASP A 41 -7.30 5.72 -12.21
N ARG A 42 -7.41 6.48 -11.11
CA ARG A 42 -8.43 7.51 -10.94
C ARG A 42 -8.21 8.74 -11.84
N VAL A 43 -6.94 9.12 -12.08
CA VAL A 43 -6.63 10.15 -13.09
C VAL A 43 -7.03 9.65 -14.48
N GLU A 44 -6.69 8.41 -14.81
CA GLU A 44 -6.99 7.82 -16.13
C GLU A 44 -8.51 7.71 -16.37
N GLN A 45 -9.27 7.29 -15.37
CA GLN A 45 -10.74 7.29 -15.41
C GLN A 45 -11.32 8.68 -15.65
N LEU A 46 -10.82 9.71 -14.96
CA LEU A 46 -11.28 11.08 -15.15
C LEU A 46 -10.85 11.66 -16.51
N GLN A 47 -9.68 11.27 -17.04
CA GLN A 47 -9.21 11.69 -18.36
C GLN A 47 -9.99 11.03 -19.51
N ALA A 48 -10.58 9.86 -19.26
CA ALA A 48 -11.43 9.15 -20.20
C ALA A 48 -12.84 9.75 -20.31
N LEU A 49 -13.27 10.59 -19.35
CA LEU A 49 -14.53 11.32 -19.42
C LEU A 49 -14.46 12.45 -20.45
N SER A 50 -15.62 12.77 -21.05
CA SER A 50 -15.75 13.95 -21.91
C SER A 50 -15.74 15.26 -21.11
N ASP A 51 -15.42 16.38 -21.75
CA ASP A 51 -15.40 17.70 -21.10
C ASP A 51 -16.76 18.08 -20.51
N ALA A 52 -17.87 17.65 -21.12
CA ALA A 52 -19.21 17.87 -20.60
C ALA A 52 -19.48 17.08 -19.30
N GLU A 53 -18.92 15.87 -19.20
CA GLU A 53 -19.02 15.05 -17.99
C GLU A 53 -18.11 15.57 -16.88
N LEU A 54 -16.90 16.01 -17.22
CA LEU A 54 -16.01 16.71 -16.30
C LEU A 54 -16.68 17.98 -15.76
N ALA A 55 -17.33 18.77 -16.62
CA ALA A 55 -18.05 19.97 -16.22
C ALA A 55 -19.22 19.66 -15.25
N LYS A 56 -19.94 18.54 -15.43
CA LYS A 56 -20.97 18.09 -14.47
C LYS A 56 -20.38 17.78 -13.09
N LEU A 57 -19.12 17.33 -13.04
CA LEU A 57 -18.37 17.10 -11.80
C LEU A 57 -17.71 18.38 -11.25
N GLY A 58 -17.86 19.53 -11.92
CA GLY A 58 -17.20 20.78 -11.57
C GLY A 58 -15.69 20.74 -11.78
N LEU A 59 -15.22 19.88 -12.69
CA LEU A 59 -13.81 19.66 -13.00
C LEU A 59 -13.48 20.11 -14.42
N THR A 60 -12.23 20.53 -14.60
CA THR A 60 -11.62 20.80 -15.91
C THR A 60 -10.42 19.88 -16.09
N ARG A 61 -10.05 19.57 -17.34
CA ARG A 61 -8.97 18.59 -17.64
C ARG A 61 -7.64 18.93 -16.96
N ASP A 62 -7.30 20.21 -16.91
CA ASP A 62 -6.12 20.77 -16.26
C ASP A 62 -6.15 20.59 -14.73
N ARG A 63 -7.33 20.51 -14.12
CA ARG A 63 -7.50 20.35 -12.66
C ARG A 63 -7.65 18.91 -12.20
N ILE A 64 -7.74 17.92 -13.09
CA ILE A 64 -7.87 16.50 -12.73
C ILE A 64 -6.75 16.08 -11.76
N VAL A 65 -5.50 16.41 -12.08
CA VAL A 65 -4.34 16.03 -11.24
C VAL A 65 -4.42 16.71 -9.88
N GLN A 66 -4.69 18.01 -9.84
CA GLN A 66 -4.85 18.73 -8.56
C GLN A 66 -6.01 18.17 -7.73
N HIS A 67 -7.12 17.79 -8.35
CA HIS A 67 -8.27 17.21 -7.66
C HIS A 67 -7.96 15.83 -7.06
N VAL A 68 -7.30 14.95 -7.84
CA VAL A 68 -6.97 13.58 -7.39
C VAL A 68 -5.91 13.57 -6.28
N PHE A 69 -4.98 14.53 -6.31
CA PHE A 69 -3.88 14.60 -5.33
C PHE A 69 -4.09 15.66 -4.25
N ARG A 70 -5.25 16.33 -4.21
CA ARG A 70 -5.54 17.42 -3.25
C ARG A 70 -5.31 16.97 -1.81
N ASP A 71 -5.60 15.70 -1.52
CA ASP A 71 -5.50 15.07 -0.21
C ASP A 71 -4.06 14.89 0.28
N GLN A 72 -3.06 15.01 -0.58
CA GLN A 72 -1.65 14.97 -0.20
C GLN A 72 -1.06 16.35 0.15
N PHE A 73 -1.71 17.43 -0.28
CA PHE A 73 -1.23 18.79 -0.04
C PHE A 73 -1.64 19.37 1.33
N TYR A 74 -2.61 18.76 1.99
CA TYR A 74 -3.03 19.14 3.33
C TYR A 74 -2.46 18.13 4.34
N TYR A 75 -1.27 18.43 4.87
CA TYR A 75 -0.67 17.76 6.04
C TYR A 75 -0.89 18.61 7.29
#